data_AF-A0A8D8GAP0-F1
#
_entry.id   AF-A0A8D8GAP0-F1
#
_cell.length_a   1.000
_cell.length_b   1.000
_cell.length_c   1.000
_cell.angle_alpha   90.00
_cell.angle_beta   90.00
_cell.angle_gamma   90.00
#
_symmetry.space_group_name_H-M   'P 1'
#
loop_
_entity.id
_entity.type
_entity.pdbx_description
1 polymer ?
#
loop_
_entity_poly.entity_id
_entity_poly.type
_entity_poly.pdbx_seq_one_letter_code
_entity_poly.pdbx_strand_id
1 'polypeptide(L)'
;MVVDIELPDPTVLIKLHGMFMVIAWILCWSLGASVARYFKKTWVTERYFGGEAWFLYHRLYMFFTWLLTCCGFILIFIDLDGFYEHTHAIVGIITFVLCFLQPIFGAINPHHKAKKLFRLWHVLSGNVTYVLAITNMFLAVGLESAKLKTSLYGWLGGAVAFNVLIHATFLVRNPWANMLMF
;
A
#
# COMPACT_ATOMS: atom_id res chain seq x y z
N MET A 1 25.34 -33.98 15.50
CA MET A 1 25.80 -32.57 15.46
C MET A 1 24.98 -31.90 14.38
N VAL A 2 23.89 -31.25 14.76
CA VAL A 2 23.13 -30.40 13.83
C VAL A 2 24.00 -29.17 13.69
N VAL A 3 24.57 -28.96 12.50
CA VAL A 3 25.23 -27.71 12.18
C VAL A 3 24.10 -26.71 11.99
N ASP A 4 23.86 -25.87 12.99
CA ASP A 4 22.97 -24.73 12.83
C ASP A 4 23.64 -23.80 11.81
N ILE A 5 23.23 -23.90 10.54
CA ILE A 5 23.70 -23.02 9.47
C ILE A 5 23.07 -21.65 9.76
N GLU A 6 23.81 -20.83 10.50
CA GLU A 6 23.41 -19.46 10.78
C GLU A 6 23.38 -18.69 9.45
N LEU A 7 22.19 -18.29 9.01
CA LEU A 7 22.05 -17.51 7.77
C LEU A 7 22.86 -16.21 7.89
N PRO A 8 23.45 -15.69 6.80
CA PRO A 8 24.14 -14.40 6.82
C PRO A 8 23.16 -13.27 7.18
N ASP A 9 23.68 -12.18 7.74
CA ASP A 9 22.85 -11.02 8.09
C ASP A 9 22.18 -10.39 6.86
N PRO A 10 20.94 -9.87 7.01
CA PRO A 10 20.26 -9.21 5.91
C PRO A 10 21.08 -8.04 5.38
N THR A 11 21.22 -8.00 4.08
CA THR A 11 21.93 -6.95 3.37
C THR A 11 21.25 -5.59 3.58
N VAL A 12 21.96 -4.51 3.22
CA VAL A 12 21.38 -3.17 3.22
C VAL A 12 20.19 -3.08 2.26
N LEU A 13 20.22 -3.81 1.13
CA LEU A 13 19.14 -3.78 0.15
C LEU A 13 17.86 -4.43 0.70
N ILE A 14 17.96 -5.55 1.42
CA ILE A 14 16.81 -6.18 2.11
C ILE A 14 16.21 -5.22 3.15
N LYS A 15 17.05 -4.56 3.94
CA LYS A 15 16.61 -3.58 4.95
C LYS A 15 15.89 -2.39 4.30
N LEU A 16 16.45 -1.84 3.23
CA LEU A 16 15.84 -0.75 2.46
C LEU A 16 14.53 -1.18 1.81
N HIS A 17 14.46 -2.38 1.24
CA HIS A 17 13.22 -2.96 0.72
C HIS A 17 12.12 -2.94 1.80
N GLY A 18 12.40 -3.51 2.98
CA GLY A 18 11.44 -3.54 4.09
C GLY A 18 11.01 -2.14 4.53
N MET A 19 11.96 -1.21 4.68
CA MET A 19 11.67 0.19 5.05
C MET A 19 10.78 0.87 4.02
N PHE A 20 11.06 0.70 2.73
CA PHE A 20 10.25 1.28 1.65
C PHE A 20 8.83 0.72 1.65
N MET A 21 8.66 -0.59 1.87
CA MET A 21 7.33 -1.18 1.97
C MET A 21 6.54 -0.58 3.14
N VAL A 22 7.15 -0.44 4.32
CA VAL A 22 6.48 0.15 5.49
C VAL A 22 6.06 1.59 5.21
N ILE A 23 6.95 2.43 4.70
CA ILE A 23 6.63 3.84 4.39
C ILE A 23 5.55 3.92 3.30
N ALA A 24 5.66 3.12 2.25
CA ALA A 24 4.72 3.13 1.12
C ALA A 24 3.29 2.79 1.55
N TRP A 25 3.11 1.74 2.35
CA TRP A 25 1.80 1.16 2.61
C TRP A 25 1.22 1.54 3.97
N ILE A 26 2.02 1.61 5.03
CA ILE A 26 1.53 2.00 6.36
C ILE A 26 1.29 3.50 6.41
N LEU A 27 2.20 4.30 5.85
CA LEU A 27 2.10 5.76 5.87
C LEU A 27 1.41 6.31 4.62
N CYS A 28 2.06 6.24 3.46
CA CYS A 28 1.59 6.95 2.26
C CYS A 28 0.23 6.44 1.78
N TRP A 29 0.03 5.12 1.70
CA TRP A 29 -1.25 4.57 1.22
C TRP A 29 -2.40 4.93 2.17
N SER A 30 -2.21 4.76 3.48
CA SER A 30 -3.23 5.06 4.49
C SER A 30 -3.67 6.53 4.45
N LEU A 31 -2.72 7.46 4.29
CA LEU A 31 -3.01 8.89 4.14
C LEU A 31 -3.76 9.17 2.83
N GLY A 32 -3.26 8.65 1.71
CA GLY A 32 -3.89 8.91 0.40
C GLY A 32 -5.29 8.30 0.27
N ALA A 33 -5.53 7.12 0.85
CA ALA A 33 -6.85 6.50 0.91
C ALA A 33 -7.81 7.29 1.82
N SER A 34 -7.33 7.77 2.98
CA SER A 34 -8.11 8.61 3.89
C SER A 34 -8.53 9.93 3.24
N VAL A 35 -7.60 10.61 2.55
CA VAL A 35 -7.87 11.85 1.82
C VAL A 35 -8.96 11.64 0.75
N ALA A 36 -8.81 10.62 -0.10
CA ALA A 36 -9.78 10.35 -1.15
C ALA A 36 -11.16 9.94 -0.64
N ARG A 37 -11.23 9.27 0.52
CA ARG A 37 -12.48 8.76 1.10
C ARG A 37 -13.24 9.84 1.87
N TYR A 38 -12.57 10.62 2.71
CA TYR A 38 -13.23 11.49 3.67
C TYR A 38 -13.20 12.97 3.31
N PHE A 39 -12.22 13.41 2.51
CA PHE A 39 -11.99 14.83 2.26
C PHE A 39 -12.49 15.31 0.89
N LYS A 40 -12.99 14.40 0.06
CA LYS A 40 -13.52 14.68 -1.28
C LYS A 40 -14.66 15.70 -1.33
N LYS A 41 -15.42 15.85 -0.24
CA LYS A 41 -16.52 16.83 -0.15
C LYS A 41 -16.18 18.07 0.67
N THR A 42 -15.10 18.05 1.45
CA THR A 42 -14.75 19.11 2.39
C THR A 42 -13.59 19.97 1.90
N TRP A 43 -12.66 19.41 1.14
CA TRP A 43 -11.51 20.12 0.57
C TRP A 43 -11.74 20.45 -0.92
N VAL A 44 -12.89 21.05 -1.20
CA VAL A 44 -13.32 21.46 -2.56
C VAL A 44 -13.21 22.97 -2.78
N THR A 45 -13.23 23.75 -1.71
CA THR A 45 -13.07 25.21 -1.72
C THR A 45 -11.61 25.60 -1.93
N GLU A 46 -10.70 24.85 -1.31
CA GLU A 46 -9.26 25.00 -1.50
C GLU A 46 -8.82 24.32 -2.80
N ARG A 47 -8.22 25.10 -3.68
CA ARG A 47 -7.75 24.63 -4.99
C ARG A 47 -6.29 24.99 -5.18
N TYR A 48 -5.51 24.02 -5.62
CA TYR A 48 -4.10 24.17 -5.94
C TYR A 48 -3.89 23.77 -7.40
N PHE A 49 -3.16 24.58 -8.16
CA PHE A 49 -2.90 24.33 -9.60
C PHE A 49 -4.17 24.03 -10.42
N GLY A 50 -5.31 24.66 -10.06
CA GLY A 50 -6.60 24.47 -10.74
C GLY A 50 -7.40 23.21 -10.33
N GLY A 51 -6.80 22.29 -9.56
CA GLY A 51 -7.44 21.08 -9.03
C GLY A 51 -7.94 21.26 -7.59
N GLU A 52 -8.90 20.42 -7.18
CA GLU A 52 -9.36 20.34 -5.78
C GLU A 52 -8.23 19.79 -4.89
N ALA A 53 -8.04 20.36 -3.69
CA ALA A 53 -6.93 20.01 -2.81
C ALA A 53 -6.89 18.52 -2.46
N TRP A 54 -8.03 17.89 -2.17
CA TRP A 54 -8.08 16.44 -1.86
C TRP A 54 -7.50 15.59 -3.00
N PHE A 55 -7.73 15.98 -4.26
CA PHE A 55 -7.28 15.20 -5.40
C PHE A 55 -5.77 15.33 -5.60
N LEU A 56 -5.21 16.53 -5.35
CA LEU A 56 -3.77 16.74 -5.35
C LEU A 56 -3.09 15.89 -4.27
N TYR A 57 -3.54 15.97 -3.02
CA TYR A 57 -2.95 15.21 -1.92
C TYR A 57 -3.10 13.70 -2.11
N HIS A 58 -4.26 13.23 -2.58
CA HIS A 58 -4.44 11.82 -2.91
C HIS A 58 -3.40 11.36 -3.95
N ARG A 59 -3.26 12.10 -5.06
CA ARG A 59 -2.28 11.77 -6.10
C ARG A 59 -0.84 11.81 -5.59
N LEU A 60 -0.50 12.78 -4.75
CA LEU A 60 0.83 12.90 -4.17
C LEU A 60 1.17 11.67 -3.31
N TYR A 61 0.27 11.29 -2.39
CA TYR A 61 0.48 10.12 -1.54
C TYR A 61 0.49 8.81 -2.34
N MET A 62 -0.42 8.64 -3.32
CA MET A 62 -0.42 7.45 -4.18
C MET A 62 0.84 7.37 -5.06
N PHE A 63 1.36 8.52 -5.52
CA PHE A 63 2.62 8.56 -6.25
C PHE A 63 3.80 8.09 -5.39
N PHE A 64 3.89 8.53 -4.13
CA PHE A 64 4.93 8.05 -3.22
C PHE A 64 4.77 6.56 -2.87
N THR A 65 3.54 6.08 -2.65
CA THR A 65 3.29 4.64 -2.48
C THR A 65 3.79 3.86 -3.69
N TRP A 66 3.45 4.29 -4.90
CA TRP A 66 3.87 3.66 -6.15
C TRP A 66 5.39 3.69 -6.33
N LEU A 67 6.01 4.85 -6.12
CA LEU A 67 7.45 5.07 -6.30
C LEU A 67 8.26 4.21 -5.33
N LEU A 68 7.94 4.26 -4.03
CA LEU A 68 8.64 3.48 -3.01
C LEU A 68 8.44 1.97 -3.21
N THR A 69 7.25 1.55 -3.65
CA THR A 69 7.00 0.14 -3.99
C THR A 69 7.86 -0.30 -5.18
N CYS A 70 7.96 0.52 -6.24
CA CYS A 70 8.84 0.23 -7.38
C CYS A 70 10.31 0.16 -6.97
N CYS A 71 10.81 1.14 -6.20
CA CYS A 71 12.18 1.13 -5.70
C CYS A 71 12.44 -0.12 -4.85
N GLY A 72 11.57 -0.43 -3.89
CA GLY A 72 11.74 -1.59 -3.02
C GLY A 72 11.66 -2.91 -3.78
N PHE A 73 10.79 -3.00 -4.79
CA PHE A 73 10.73 -4.15 -5.69
C PHE A 73 12.04 -4.33 -6.46
N ILE A 74 12.59 -3.25 -7.05
CA ILE A 74 13.87 -3.32 -7.76
C ILE A 74 15.01 -3.74 -6.81
N LEU A 75 15.07 -3.19 -5.60
CA LEU A 75 16.11 -3.49 -4.62
C LEU A 75 16.16 -4.98 -4.27
N ILE A 76 15.02 -5.63 -4.05
CA ILE A 76 15.00 -7.05 -3.66
C ILE A 76 15.41 -7.96 -4.82
N PHE A 77 15.07 -7.62 -6.07
CA PHE A 77 15.52 -8.38 -7.24
C PHE A 77 17.02 -8.24 -7.50
N ILE A 78 17.59 -7.05 -7.26
CA ILE A 78 19.04 -6.84 -7.33
C ILE A 78 19.75 -7.67 -6.26
N ASP A 79 19.19 -7.71 -5.05
CA ASP A 79 19.81 -8.41 -3.92
C ASP A 79 19.78 -9.94 -4.07
N LEU A 80 18.67 -10.49 -4.53
CA LEU A 80 18.49 -11.94 -4.65
C LEU A 80 19.20 -12.55 -5.87
N ASP A 81 19.62 -11.74 -6.84
CA ASP A 81 20.20 -12.16 -8.12
C ASP A 81 19.42 -13.30 -8.81
N GLY A 82 18.09 -13.27 -8.65
CA GLY A 82 17.21 -14.37 -9.04
C GLY A 82 15.83 -14.30 -8.40
N PHE A 83 15.00 -15.31 -8.65
CA PHE A 83 13.67 -15.46 -8.05
C PHE A 83 13.56 -16.80 -7.34
N TYR A 84 13.24 -16.76 -6.04
CA TYR A 84 12.95 -17.94 -5.24
C TYR A 84 11.46 -17.99 -4.94
N GLU A 85 10.82 -19.09 -5.29
CA GLU A 85 9.37 -19.24 -5.10
C GLU A 85 9.05 -19.53 -3.63
N HIS A 86 8.38 -18.57 -2.98
CA HIS A 86 7.80 -18.72 -1.65
C HIS A 86 6.62 -17.75 -1.52
N THR A 87 5.74 -17.99 -0.53
CA THR A 87 4.45 -17.27 -0.42
C THR A 87 4.62 -15.75 -0.40
N HIS A 88 5.61 -15.23 0.33
CA HIS A 88 5.90 -13.79 0.36
C HIS A 88 6.28 -13.23 -1.02
N ALA A 89 7.12 -13.94 -1.79
CA ALA A 89 7.52 -13.49 -3.11
C ALA A 89 6.34 -13.48 -4.11
N ILE A 90 5.49 -14.52 -4.09
CA ILE A 90 4.32 -14.61 -4.97
C ILE A 90 3.31 -13.50 -4.64
N VAL A 91 2.94 -13.36 -3.36
CA VAL A 91 1.99 -12.32 -2.91
C VAL A 91 2.57 -10.93 -3.17
N GLY A 92 3.88 -10.75 -2.98
CA GLY A 92 4.60 -9.52 -3.30
C GLY A 92 4.53 -9.13 -4.77
N ILE A 93 4.74 -10.08 -5.69
CA ILE A 93 4.63 -9.83 -7.14
C ILE A 93 3.20 -9.46 -7.53
N ILE A 94 2.19 -10.19 -7.04
CA ILE A 94 0.78 -9.87 -7.31
C ILE A 94 0.45 -8.46 -6.80
N THR A 95 0.87 -8.14 -5.58
CA THR A 95 0.70 -6.81 -4.97
C THR A 95 1.38 -5.73 -5.80
N PHE A 96 2.61 -5.97 -6.24
CA PHE A 96 3.38 -5.04 -7.07
C PHE A 96 2.68 -4.78 -8.40
N VAL A 97 2.27 -5.83 -9.13
CA VAL A 97 1.58 -5.69 -10.42
C VAL A 97 0.29 -4.88 -10.26
N LEU A 98 -0.52 -5.20 -9.25
CA LEU A 98 -1.75 -4.45 -8.97
C LEU A 98 -1.45 -2.98 -8.65
N CYS A 99 -0.46 -2.71 -7.79
CA CYS A 99 -0.01 -1.35 -7.45
C CYS A 99 0.49 -0.59 -8.70
N PHE A 100 1.28 -1.24 -9.53
CA PHE A 100 1.88 -0.65 -10.72
C PHE A 100 0.83 -0.22 -11.75
N LEU A 101 -0.24 -1.01 -11.89
CA LEU A 101 -1.34 -0.74 -12.81
C LEU A 101 -2.33 0.33 -12.29
N GLN A 102 -2.38 0.61 -10.97
CA GLN A 102 -3.29 1.61 -10.39
C GLN A 102 -3.22 2.98 -11.06
N PRO A 103 -2.06 3.64 -11.23
CA PRO A 103 -2.00 4.96 -11.86
C PRO A 103 -2.41 4.92 -13.34
N ILE A 104 -2.14 3.82 -14.05
CA ILE A 104 -2.52 3.66 -15.46
C ILE A 104 -4.04 3.65 -15.57
N PHE A 105 -4.70 2.76 -14.81
CA PHE A 105 -6.17 2.69 -14.80
C PHE A 105 -6.82 3.94 -14.20
N GLY A 106 -6.19 4.58 -13.22
CA GLY A 106 -6.65 5.83 -12.62
C GLY A 106 -6.59 7.04 -13.56
N ALA A 107 -5.71 7.00 -14.57
CA ALA A 107 -5.57 8.05 -15.58
C ALA A 107 -6.56 7.90 -16.75
N ILE A 108 -7.18 6.73 -16.92
CA ILE A 108 -8.17 6.51 -17.98
C ILE A 108 -9.40 7.40 -17.72
N ASN A 109 -9.83 8.14 -18.75
CA ASN A 109 -11.09 8.88 -18.75
C ASN A 109 -12.16 8.11 -19.55
N PRO A 110 -12.84 7.12 -18.93
CA PRO A 110 -13.80 6.28 -19.62
C PRO A 110 -15.04 7.07 -20.04
N HIS A 111 -15.70 6.60 -21.11
CA HIS A 111 -16.98 7.14 -21.57
C HIS A 111 -18.04 7.10 -20.45
N HIS A 112 -19.02 8.02 -20.48
CA HIS A 112 -19.98 8.25 -19.40
C HIS A 112 -20.65 6.96 -18.86
N LYS A 113 -20.97 6.01 -19.75
CA LYS A 113 -21.59 4.72 -19.39
C LYS A 113 -20.67 3.80 -18.56
N ALA A 114 -19.36 3.87 -18.76
CA ALA A 114 -18.39 3.01 -18.08
C ALA A 114 -17.73 3.69 -16.85
N LYS A 115 -17.92 5.00 -16.67
CA LYS A 115 -17.26 5.79 -15.62
C LYS A 115 -17.50 5.27 -14.20
N LYS A 116 -18.72 4.86 -13.87
CA LYS A 116 -19.05 4.29 -12.56
C LYS A 116 -18.35 2.94 -12.34
N LEU A 117 -18.32 2.09 -13.37
CA LEU A 117 -17.68 0.78 -13.32
C LEU A 117 -16.16 0.92 -13.14
N PHE A 118 -15.51 1.79 -13.92
CA PHE A 118 -14.07 2.06 -13.77
C PHE A 118 -13.72 2.63 -12.39
N ARG A 119 -14.56 3.53 -11.86
CA ARG A 119 -14.38 4.04 -10.50
C ARG A 119 -14.51 2.94 -9.45
N LEU A 120 -15.52 2.08 -9.57
CA LEU A 120 -15.72 0.93 -8.70
C LEU A 120 -14.48 0.02 -8.74
N TRP A 121 -14.01 -0.35 -9.93
CA TRP A 121 -12.80 -1.15 -10.11
C TRP A 121 -11.58 -0.51 -9.48
N HIS A 122 -11.35 0.79 -9.70
CA HIS A 122 -10.22 1.51 -9.12
C HIS A 122 -10.26 1.50 -7.59
N VAL A 123 -11.43 1.75 -6.99
CA VAL A 123 -11.59 1.70 -5.53
C VAL A 123 -11.40 0.28 -4.99
N LEU A 124 -12.07 -0.72 -5.57
CA LEU A 124 -11.98 -2.10 -5.10
C LEU A 124 -10.56 -2.66 -5.22
N SER A 125 -9.97 -2.52 -6.41
CA SER A 125 -8.60 -3.00 -6.66
C SER A 125 -7.59 -2.30 -5.74
N GLY A 126 -7.76 -1.00 -5.46
CA GLY A 126 -6.92 -0.28 -4.51
C GLY A 126 -6.96 -0.84 -3.09
N ASN A 127 -8.16 -1.18 -2.58
CA ASN A 127 -8.30 -1.78 -1.25
C ASN A 127 -7.79 -3.23 -1.22
N VAL A 128 -8.04 -4.01 -2.28
CA VAL A 128 -7.47 -5.38 -2.40
C VAL A 128 -5.96 -5.33 -2.39
N THR A 129 -5.35 -4.42 -3.14
CA THR A 129 -3.89 -4.26 -3.18
C THR A 129 -3.33 -3.93 -1.79
N TYR A 130 -4.01 -3.08 -1.02
CA TYR A 130 -3.59 -2.78 0.35
C TYR A 130 -3.66 -3.98 1.28
N VAL A 131 -4.76 -4.74 1.24
CA VAL A 131 -4.89 -5.96 2.05
C VAL A 131 -3.76 -6.94 1.73
N LEU A 132 -3.49 -7.15 0.44
CA LEU A 132 -2.37 -7.99 -0.01
C LEU A 132 -1.02 -7.45 0.48
N ALA A 133 -0.78 -6.14 0.43
CA ALA A 133 0.45 -5.53 0.93
C ALA A 133 0.65 -5.76 2.44
N ILE A 134 -0.40 -5.57 3.24
CA ILE A 134 -0.37 -5.82 4.69
C ILE A 134 -0.13 -7.30 4.98
N THR A 135 -0.88 -8.19 4.31
CA THR A 135 -0.64 -9.64 4.40
C THR A 135 0.80 -9.99 4.03
N ASN A 136 1.34 -9.38 2.98
CA ASN A 136 2.70 -9.64 2.53
C ASN A 136 3.76 -9.20 3.56
N MET A 137 3.52 -8.08 4.27
CA MET A 137 4.38 -7.65 5.38
C MET A 137 4.35 -8.65 6.54
N PHE A 138 3.18 -9.19 6.89
CA PHE A 138 3.08 -10.22 7.92
C PHE A 138 3.79 -11.52 7.53
N LEU A 139 3.73 -11.90 6.25
CA LEU A 139 4.53 -13.01 5.72
C LEU A 139 6.03 -12.73 5.84
N ALA A 140 6.47 -11.49 5.58
CA ALA A 140 7.88 -11.11 5.68
C ALA A 140 8.45 -11.24 7.09
N VAL A 141 7.68 -10.92 8.14
CA VAL A 141 8.13 -11.09 9.54
C VAL A 141 8.41 -12.56 9.87
N GLY A 142 7.74 -13.49 9.20
CA GLY A 142 7.94 -14.93 9.37
C GLY A 142 9.11 -15.51 8.55
N LEU A 143 9.78 -14.71 7.71
CA LEU A 143 10.90 -15.18 6.92
C LEU A 143 12.20 -15.15 7.73
N GLU A 144 12.84 -16.31 7.85
CA GLU A 144 14.15 -16.45 8.50
C GLU A 144 15.22 -15.59 7.82
N SER A 145 15.18 -15.49 6.49
CA SER A 145 16.10 -14.67 5.69
C SER A 145 16.00 -13.17 5.99
N ALA A 146 14.86 -12.70 6.49
CA ALA A 146 14.68 -11.29 6.85
C ALA A 146 15.24 -10.96 8.25
N LYS A 147 15.53 -11.98 9.08
CA LYS A 147 15.98 -11.87 10.48
C LYS A 147 15.22 -10.80 11.29
N LEU A 148 13.90 -10.75 11.09
CA LEU A 148 13.04 -9.76 11.75
C LEU A 148 12.68 -10.22 13.16
N LYS A 149 12.63 -9.27 14.12
CA LYS A 149 12.20 -9.57 15.49
C LYS A 149 10.72 -9.91 15.51
N THR A 150 10.33 -10.96 16.23
CA THR A 150 8.92 -11.38 16.39
C THR A 150 8.01 -10.26 16.93
N SER A 151 8.56 -9.31 17.70
CA SER A 151 7.80 -8.14 18.17
C SER A 151 7.25 -7.26 17.04
N LEU A 152 7.77 -7.36 15.82
CA LEU A 152 7.26 -6.64 14.66
C LEU A 152 5.85 -7.07 14.25
N TYR A 153 5.41 -8.30 14.59
CA TYR A 153 4.00 -8.68 14.46
C TYR A 153 3.09 -7.73 15.23
N GLY A 154 3.46 -7.39 16.46
CA GLY A 154 2.71 -6.47 17.31
C GLY A 154 2.71 -5.05 16.77
N TRP A 155 3.86 -4.55 16.29
CA TRP A 155 3.97 -3.21 15.70
C TRP A 155 3.15 -3.07 14.41
N LEU A 156 3.23 -4.04 13.50
CA LEU A 156 2.41 -4.06 12.28
C LEU A 156 0.92 -4.17 12.62
N GLY A 157 0.56 -5.08 13.54
CA GLY A 157 -0.82 -5.22 14.02
C GLY A 157 -1.36 -3.93 14.63
N GLY A 158 -0.56 -3.25 15.46
CA GLY A 158 -0.91 -1.96 16.04
C GLY A 158 -1.09 -0.86 15.00
N ALA A 159 -0.21 -0.77 14.00
CA ALA A 159 -0.34 0.19 12.90
C ALA A 159 -1.60 -0.05 12.06
N VAL A 160 -1.92 -1.31 11.76
CA VAL A 160 -3.16 -1.68 11.06
C VAL A 160 -4.39 -1.35 11.91
N ALA A 161 -4.38 -1.70 13.20
CA ALA A 161 -5.47 -1.39 14.12
C ALA A 161 -5.69 0.13 14.23
N PHE A 162 -4.61 0.91 14.32
CA PHE A 162 -4.67 2.36 14.32
C PHE A 162 -5.31 2.92 13.03
N ASN A 163 -4.90 2.42 11.86
CA ASN A 163 -5.51 2.81 10.59
C ASN A 163 -7.01 2.46 10.55
N VAL A 164 -7.39 1.27 11.01
CA VAL A 164 -8.81 0.85 11.11
C VAL A 164 -9.59 1.77 12.06
N LEU A 165 -9.02 2.14 13.20
CA LEU A 165 -9.64 3.08 14.15
C LEU A 165 -9.82 4.47 13.53
N ILE A 166 -8.83 4.98 12.80
CA ILE A 166 -8.97 6.23 12.03
C ILE A 166 -10.17 6.11 11.07
N HIS A 167 -10.21 5.05 10.28
CA HIS A 167 -11.32 4.83 9.35
C HIS A 167 -12.68 4.74 10.07
N ALA A 168 -12.76 4.04 11.19
CA ALA A 168 -13.97 3.92 11.99
C ALA A 168 -14.42 5.27 12.57
N THR A 169 -13.51 6.07 13.11
CA THR A 169 -13.84 7.40 13.66
C THR A 169 -14.37 8.35 12.58
N PHE A 170 -13.76 8.36 11.39
CA PHE A 170 -14.26 9.15 10.27
C PHE A 170 -15.61 8.66 9.75
N LEU A 171 -15.86 7.35 9.72
CA LEU A 171 -17.16 6.79 9.33
C LEU A 171 -18.27 7.19 10.31
N VAL A 172 -18.01 7.13 11.62
CA VAL A 172 -18.98 7.53 12.65
C VAL A 172 -19.28 9.03 12.59
N ARG A 173 -18.25 9.86 12.40
CA ARG A 173 -18.39 11.34 12.34
C ARG A 173 -18.99 11.85 11.04
N ASN A 174 -18.78 11.11 9.94
CA ASN A 174 -19.29 11.47 8.63
C ASN A 174 -20.04 10.27 8.04
N PRO A 175 -21.24 9.96 8.53
CA PRO A 175 -22.03 8.83 8.03
C PRO A 175 -22.37 9.02 6.54
N TRP A 176 -22.43 10.27 6.06
CA TRP A 176 -22.61 10.60 4.64
C TRP A 176 -21.34 10.41 3.80
N ALA A 177 -20.20 10.05 4.38
CA ALA A 177 -19.05 9.50 3.67
C ALA A 177 -19.30 8.08 3.14
N ASN A 178 -20.53 7.57 3.34
CA ASN A 178 -21.11 6.33 2.83
C ASN A 178 -20.22 5.57 1.83
N MET A 179 -19.86 4.37 2.29
CA MET A 179 -19.19 3.25 1.63
C MET A 179 -19.80 2.80 0.28
N LEU A 180 -20.78 3.55 -0.24
CA LEU A 180 -21.59 3.28 -1.42
C LEU A 180 -21.70 4.47 -2.39
N MET A 181 -20.87 5.52 -2.25
CA MET A 181 -20.66 6.47 -3.35
C MET A 181 -19.73 5.85 -4.43
N PHE A 182 -20.22 4.78 -5.03
CA PHE A 182 -19.82 4.30 -6.35
C PHE A 182 -20.15 5.36 -7.41
#